data_AF-A0A839F6J0-F1
#
_entry.id   AF-A0A839F6J0-F1
#
_cell.length_a   1.000
_cell.length_b   1.000
_cell.length_c   1.000
_cell.angle_alpha   90.00
_cell.angle_beta   90.00
_cell.angle_gamma   90.00
#
_symmetry.space_group_name_H-M   'P 1'
#
loop_
_entity.id
_entity.type
_entity.pdbx_description
1 polymer ?
#
loop_
_entity_poly.entity_id
_entity_poly.type
_entity_poly.pdbx_seq_one_letter_code
_entity_poly.pdbx_strand_id
1 'polypeptide(L)' 'MSDTASAAVDAPYRTFMCVVCGFIYNEAEGWPADGIAAGTRWEDVPETWTCPDCGVTKSDFEMVQI' A
#
# COMPACT_ATOMS: atom_id res chain seq x y z
N MET A 1 19.54 21.67 14.20
CA MET A 1 19.40 20.26 14.63
C MET A 1 17.92 19.99 14.76
N SER A 2 17.47 18.90 14.14
CA SER A 2 16.07 18.42 14.01
C SER A 2 15.26 19.03 12.86
N ASP A 3 15.28 18.33 11.71
CA ASP A 3 14.08 17.70 11.17
C ASP A 3 14.46 16.77 10.01
N THR A 4 14.75 15.51 10.34
CA THR A 4 14.98 14.41 9.37
C THR A 4 13.84 13.39 9.46
N ALA A 5 12.60 13.86 9.62
CA ALA A 5 11.44 12.97 9.78
C ALA A 5 10.26 13.26 8.82
N SER A 6 10.43 14.11 7.80
CA SER A 6 9.33 14.53 6.91
C SER A 6 9.62 14.29 5.43
N ALA A 7 10.13 13.11 5.07
CA ALA A 7 10.27 12.74 3.65
C ALA A 7 9.07 11.92 3.13
N ALA A 8 8.30 11.28 4.02
CA ALA A 8 7.21 10.37 3.64
C ALA A 8 5.83 11.04 3.55
N VAL A 9 5.63 12.21 4.18
CA VAL A 9 4.30 12.84 4.26
C VAL A 9 3.95 13.64 3.00
N ASP A 10 4.96 14.13 2.26
CA ASP A 10 4.77 14.99 1.07
C ASP A 10 4.89 14.25 -0.27
N ALA A 11 5.28 12.96 -0.28
CA ALA A 11 5.36 12.18 -1.52
C ALA A 11 3.96 11.84 -2.06
N PRO A 12 3.74 11.82 -3.38
CA PRO A 12 2.45 11.38 -3.93
C PRO A 12 2.15 9.93 -3.50
N TYR A 13 0.88 9.66 -3.21
CA TYR A 13 0.42 8.30 -2.94
C TYR A 13 0.64 7.40 -4.16
N ARG A 14 0.97 6.15 -3.88
CA ARG A 14 1.24 5.13 -4.89
C ARG A 14 0.08 4.14 -4.96
N THR A 15 -0.03 3.52 -6.11
CA THR A 15 -0.99 2.45 -6.37
C THR A 15 -0.23 1.17 -6.67
N PHE A 16 -0.75 0.05 -6.18
CA PHE A 16 -0.14 -1.26 -6.31
C PHE A 16 -1.14 -2.24 -6.90
N MET A 17 -0.75 -2.95 -7.94
CA MET A 17 -1.57 -3.96 -8.60
C MET A 17 -1.08 -5.35 -8.21
N CYS A 18 -1.98 -6.20 -7.74
CA CYS A 18 -1.71 -7.62 -7.58
C CYS A 18 -1.46 -8.24 -8.95
N VAL A 19 -0.26 -8.78 -9.20
CA VAL A 19 0.09 -9.35 -10.53
C VAL A 19 -0.62 -10.68 -10.81
N VAL A 20 -1.24 -11.27 -9.79
CA VAL A 20 -1.95 -12.55 -9.89
C VAL A 20 -3.40 -12.38 -10.31
N CYS A 21 -4.11 -11.37 -9.78
CA CYS A 21 -5.55 -11.18 -10.04
C CYS A 21 -5.93 -9.80 -10.59
N GLY A 22 -5.04 -8.83 -10.55
CA GLY A 22 -5.30 -7.46 -11.01
C GLY A 22 -5.97 -6.53 -9.98
N PHE A 23 -6.17 -6.97 -8.74
CA PHE A 23 -6.66 -6.11 -7.66
C PHE A 23 -5.76 -4.88 -7.48
N ILE A 24 -6.37 -3.70 -7.27
CA ILE A 24 -5.68 -2.42 -7.11
C ILE A 24 -5.78 -1.94 -5.66
N TYR A 25 -4.63 -1.83 -4.99
CA TYR A 25 -4.48 -1.16 -3.70
C TYR A 25 -4.01 0.28 -3.91
N ASN A 26 -4.73 1.26 -3.35
CA ASN A 26 -4.35 2.67 -3.38
C ASN A 26 -3.95 3.12 -1.97
N GLU A 27 -2.72 3.61 -1.78
CA GLU A 27 -2.26 4.12 -0.47
C GLU A 27 -3.17 5.23 0.07
N ALA A 28 -3.75 6.07 -0.79
CA ALA A 28 -4.64 7.15 -0.37
C ALA A 28 -5.94 6.61 0.26
N GLU A 29 -6.40 5.44 -0.17
CA GLU A 29 -7.61 4.79 0.31
C GLU A 29 -7.33 3.81 1.45
N GLY A 30 -6.14 3.22 1.47
CA GLY A 30 -5.77 2.15 2.38
C GLY A 30 -6.63 0.91 2.15
N TRP A 31 -6.82 0.12 3.22
CA TRP A 31 -7.77 -1.00 3.22
C TRP A 31 -8.42 -1.18 4.60
N PRO A 32 -9.40 -0.33 4.97
CA PRO A 32 -9.93 -0.28 6.33
C PRO A 32 -10.60 -1.57 6.80
N ALA A 33 -11.07 -2.41 5.87
CA ALA A 33 -11.66 -3.72 6.18
C ALA A 33 -10.68 -4.64 6.93
N ASP A 34 -9.37 -4.52 6.63
CA ASP A 34 -8.31 -5.28 7.32
C ASP A 34 -7.51 -4.39 8.28
N GLY A 35 -8.03 -3.20 8.62
CA GLY A 35 -7.38 -2.28 9.56
C GLY A 35 -6.24 -1.44 8.97
N ILE A 36 -6.07 -1.42 7.65
CA ILE A 36 -5.11 -0.54 6.97
C ILE A 36 -5.81 0.81 6.74
N ALA A 37 -5.39 1.85 7.45
CA ALA A 37 -6.03 3.16 7.35
C ALA A 37 -5.75 3.84 6.00
N ALA A 38 -6.65 4.73 5.60
CA ALA A 38 -6.42 5.63 4.47
C ALA A 38 -5.14 6.45 4.68
N GLY A 39 -4.30 6.53 3.65
CA GLY A 39 -3.00 7.19 3.71
C GLY A 39 -1.86 6.33 4.25
N THR A 40 -2.10 5.07 4.62
CA THR A 40 -1.03 4.13 4.99
C THR A 40 -0.13 3.87 3.79
N ARG A 41 1.16 4.19 3.93
CA ARG A 41 2.18 3.94 2.90
C ARG A 41 2.38 2.44 2.72
N TRP A 42 2.75 2.04 1.51
CA TRP A 42 3.00 0.64 1.19
C TRP A 42 4.07 0.03 2.07
N GLU A 43 5.09 0.81 2.45
CA GLU A 43 6.12 0.38 3.41
C GLU A 43 5.55 0.04 4.80
N ASP A 44 4.46 0.69 5.20
CA ASP A 44 3.79 0.48 6.49
C ASP A 44 2.69 -0.60 6.44
N VAL A 45 2.28 -1.05 5.25
CA VAL A 45 1.35 -2.18 5.11
C VAL A 45 2.00 -3.46 5.65
N PRO A 46 1.35 -4.24 6.55
CA PRO A 46 1.93 -5.46 7.10
C PRO A 46 2.35 -6.45 6.00
N GLU A 47 3.52 -7.09 6.14
CA GLU A 47 3.98 -8.12 5.18
C GLU A 47 3.06 -9.34 5.16
N THR A 48 2.35 -9.59 6.26
CA THR A 48 1.36 -10.66 6.39
C THR A 48 0.01 -10.32 5.77
N TRP A 49 -0.20 -9.08 5.31
CA TRP A 49 -1.43 -8.74 4.60
C TRP A 49 -1.49 -9.50 3.27
N THR A 50 -2.67 -10.03 2.98
CA THR A 50 -2.96 -10.80 1.79
C THR A 50 -3.96 -10.07 0.92
N CYS A 51 -3.80 -10.20 -0.40
CA CYS A 51 -4.75 -9.66 -1.37
C CYS A 51 -6.18 -10.10 -1.03
N PRO A 52 -7.14 -9.18 -0.89
CA PRO A 52 -8.51 -9.50 -0.49
C PRO A 52 -9.24 -10.32 -1.56
N ASP A 53 -8.82 -10.23 -2.82
CA ASP A 53 -9.46 -10.91 -3.94
C ASP A 53 -8.95 -12.34 -4.14
N CYS A 54 -7.64 -12.61 -3.95
CA CYS A 54 -7.06 -13.92 -4.27
C CYS A 54 -6.17 -14.55 -3.19
N GLY A 55 -5.91 -13.85 -2.07
CA GLY A 55 -5.21 -14.41 -0.91
C GLY A 55 -3.69 -14.52 -1.02
N VAL A 56 -3.07 -14.07 -2.12
CA VAL A 56 -1.59 -14.00 -2.23
C VAL A 56 -1.03 -12.89 -1.34
N THR A 57 0.26 -12.94 -1.03
CA THR A 57 0.88 -12.01 -0.09
C THR A 57 1.24 -10.67 -0.75
N LYS A 58 1.56 -9.68 0.09
CA LYS A 58 2.06 -8.35 -0.33
C LYS A 58 3.20 -8.41 -1.36
N SER A 59 4.02 -9.47 -1.37
CA SER A 59 5.09 -9.68 -2.34
C SER A 59 4.63 -9.78 -3.79
N ASP A 60 3.38 -10.17 -4.03
CA ASP A 60 2.81 -10.37 -5.37
C ASP A 60 2.13 -9.10 -5.92
N PHE A 61 2.51 -7.94 -5.40
CA PHE A 61 2.05 -6.64 -5.85
C PHE A 61 3.17 -5.84 -6.46
N GLU A 62 2.89 -5.20 -7.59
CA GLU A 62 3.81 -4.27 -8.24
C GLU A 62 3.24 -2.86 -8.23
N MET A 63 4.11 -1.87 -8.06
CA MET A 63 3.71 -0.47 -8.16
C MET A 63 3.31 -0.15 -9.59
N VAL A 64 2.16 0.49 -9.73
CA VAL A 64 1.64 1.00 -10.99
C VAL A 64 1.40 2.50 -10.88
N GLN A 65 1.76 3.23 -11.94
CA GLN A 65 1.42 4.65 -12.06
C GLN A 65 0.05 4.75 -12.75
N ILE A 66 -0.94 5.30 -12.03
CA ILE A 66 -2.31 5.54 -12.52
C ILE A 66 -2.59 7.04 -12.45
#